data_AF-A0A256FJL4-F1
#
_entry.id   AF-A0A256FJL4-F1
#
_cell.length_a   1.000
_cell.length_b   1.000
_cell.length_c   1.000
_cell.angle_alpha   90.00
_cell.angle_beta   90.00
_cell.angle_gamma   90.00
#
_symmetry.space_group_name_H-M   'P 1'
#
loop_
_entity.id
_entity.type
_entity.pdbx_description
1 polymer ?
#
loop_
_entity_poly.entity_id
_entity_poly.type
_entity_poly.pdbx_seq_one_letter_code
_entity_poly.pdbx_strand_id
1 'polypeptide(L)'
;MSNLQTRILTAIVLGAAALWLTWVGGLGFTLFSIAIGLAMFYEWTELSATKQTSFSRIFGWVWLSATFILLILDRGALLTIGVLLAGCIILLATQWKTGRGWPAAGLFYAGFSAVSLSLLRGDEPFGFTAICFLFAVVWSTDIAAYFNGRALGGPKLAPRFSPNKTWSGALGGAAAAVAGGILVASLVAAPGSWIVPLLALLLSIVSQIGDLAESWVKRQFGAKDSGRLLPGHGGVLDRVDGLVAAAALLYLFGAIIAEPDVPSAIFFSF
;
A
#
# COMPACT_ATOMS: atom_id res chain seq x y z
N MET A 1 21.31 -8.98 -20.81
CA MET A 1 21.16 -9.13 -19.34
C MET A 1 20.31 -10.35 -19.06
N SER A 2 20.67 -11.17 -18.07
CA SER A 2 19.80 -12.27 -17.65
C SER A 2 18.54 -11.72 -16.95
N ASN A 3 17.45 -12.48 -16.97
CA ASN A 3 16.19 -12.09 -16.31
C ASN A 3 16.41 -11.76 -14.81
N LEU A 4 17.30 -12.51 -14.16
CA LEU A 4 17.71 -12.26 -12.78
C LEU A 4 18.46 -10.93 -12.61
N GLN A 5 19.37 -10.58 -13.52
CA GLN A 5 20.08 -9.29 -13.46
C GLN A 5 19.12 -8.10 -13.59
N THR A 6 18.15 -8.17 -14.52
CA THR A 6 17.11 -7.14 -14.67
C THR A 6 16.25 -7.03 -13.41
N ARG A 7 15.95 -8.15 -12.75
CA ARG A 7 15.22 -8.16 -11.47
C ARG A 7 16.02 -7.55 -10.32
N ILE A 8 17.32 -7.80 -10.24
CA ILE A 8 18.11 -7.20 -9.16
C ILE A 8 18.24 -5.69 -9.39
N LEU A 9 18.52 -5.28 -10.63
CA LEU A 9 18.72 -3.88 -10.97
C LEU A 9 17.46 -3.04 -10.73
N THR A 10 16.30 -3.47 -11.24
CA THR A 10 15.06 -2.72 -11.08
C THR A 10 14.66 -2.63 -9.59
N ALA A 11 14.87 -3.68 -8.79
CA ALA A 11 14.59 -3.63 -7.34
C ALA A 11 15.50 -2.62 -6.62
N ILE A 12 16.79 -2.61 -6.92
CA ILE A 12 17.75 -1.65 -6.33
C ILE A 12 17.39 -0.22 -6.72
N VAL A 13 17.10 0.03 -7.99
CA VAL A 13 16.76 1.37 -8.49
C VAL A 13 15.47 1.88 -7.85
N LEU A 14 14.42 1.05 -7.81
CA LEU A 14 13.14 1.44 -7.19
C LEU A 14 13.27 1.63 -5.67
N GLY A 15 14.00 0.75 -4.98
CA GLY A 15 14.26 0.88 -3.54
C GLY A 15 15.05 2.14 -3.22
N ALA A 16 16.12 2.43 -3.97
CA ALA A 16 16.91 3.64 -3.81
C ALA A 16 16.09 4.90 -4.10
N ALA A 17 15.28 4.89 -5.17
CA ALA A 17 14.38 6.00 -5.50
C ALA A 17 13.34 6.22 -4.39
N ALA A 18 12.73 5.16 -3.86
CA ALA A 18 11.76 5.26 -2.78
C ALA A 18 12.39 5.86 -1.51
N LEU A 19 13.58 5.40 -1.11
CA LEU A 19 14.29 5.95 0.05
C LEU A 19 14.72 7.40 -0.17
N TRP A 20 15.22 7.73 -1.35
CA TRP A 20 15.62 9.10 -1.69
C TRP A 20 14.41 10.06 -1.70
N LEU A 21 13.29 9.66 -2.31
CA LEU A 21 12.07 10.47 -2.31
C LEU A 21 11.47 10.58 -0.91
N THR A 22 11.61 9.53 -0.09
CA THR A 22 11.24 9.59 1.34
C THR A 22 12.11 10.63 2.06
N TRP A 23 13.41 10.68 1.78
CA TRP A 23 14.29 11.70 2.34
C TRP A 23 13.90 13.12 1.89
N VAL A 24 13.66 13.33 0.60
CA VAL A 24 13.24 14.64 0.04
C VAL A 24 11.91 15.11 0.64
N GLY A 25 10.92 14.23 0.77
CA GLY A 25 9.61 14.58 1.32
C GLY A 25 8.80 15.53 0.45
N GLY A 26 7.78 16.14 1.07
CA GLY A 26 6.91 17.16 0.49
C GLY A 26 6.40 16.81 -0.91
N LEU A 27 6.45 17.79 -1.83
CA LEU A 27 5.92 17.62 -3.18
C LEU A 27 6.59 16.45 -3.93
N GLY A 28 7.88 16.20 -3.71
CA GLY A 28 8.59 15.08 -4.34
C GLY A 28 7.99 13.73 -3.97
N PHE A 29 7.73 13.51 -2.69
CA PHE A 29 7.10 12.27 -2.22
C PHE A 29 5.59 12.20 -2.56
N THR A 30 4.89 13.33 -2.57
CA THR A 30 3.49 13.38 -3.03
C THR A 30 3.38 12.97 -4.50
N LEU A 31 4.22 13.50 -5.39
CA LEU A 31 4.24 13.12 -6.80
C LEU A 31 4.61 11.64 -6.98
N PHE A 32 5.52 11.12 -6.15
CA PHE A 32 5.84 9.70 -6.14
C PHE A 32 4.65 8.82 -5.74
N SER A 33 3.94 9.20 -4.68
CA SER A 33 2.74 8.50 -4.21
C SER A 33 1.63 8.52 -5.25
N ILE A 34 1.44 9.68 -5.92
CA ILE A 34 0.52 9.83 -7.06
C ILE A 34 0.92 8.92 -8.22
N ALA A 35 2.20 8.86 -8.57
CA ALA A 35 2.68 7.98 -9.64
C ALA A 35 2.39 6.50 -9.35
N ILE A 36 2.58 6.06 -8.10
CA ILE A 36 2.18 4.72 -7.65
C ILE A 36 0.66 4.54 -7.81
N GLY A 37 -0.14 5.47 -7.31
CA GLY A 37 -1.61 5.41 -7.41
C GLY A 37 -2.11 5.34 -8.86
N LEU A 38 -1.57 6.16 -9.76
CA LEU A 38 -1.92 6.14 -11.19
C LEU A 38 -1.52 4.81 -11.85
N ALA A 39 -0.34 4.28 -11.53
CA ALA A 39 0.10 2.99 -12.05
C ALA A 39 -0.77 1.83 -11.53
N MET A 40 -1.13 1.85 -10.24
CA MET A 40 -2.07 0.90 -9.65
C MET A 40 -3.44 0.96 -10.30
N PHE A 41 -3.97 2.18 -10.54
CA PHE A 41 -5.26 2.35 -11.18
C PHE A 41 -5.25 1.86 -12.62
N TYR A 42 -4.18 2.13 -13.36
CA TYR A 42 -3.98 1.59 -14.71
C TYR A 42 -4.06 0.07 -14.72
N GLU A 43 -3.25 -0.61 -13.92
CA GLU A 43 -3.24 -2.08 -13.87
C GLU A 43 -4.59 -2.64 -13.41
N TRP A 44 -5.25 -1.98 -12.45
CA TRP A 44 -6.59 -2.38 -12.03
C TRP A 44 -7.62 -2.25 -13.16
N THR A 45 -7.59 -1.15 -13.91
CA THR A 45 -8.52 -0.92 -15.03
C THR A 45 -8.32 -1.92 -16.17
N GLU A 46 -7.09 -2.30 -16.44
CA GLU A 46 -6.75 -3.35 -17.42
C GLU A 46 -7.17 -4.73 -16.92
N LEU A 47 -6.84 -5.07 -15.67
CA LEU A 47 -7.21 -6.36 -15.07
C LEU A 47 -8.73 -6.56 -15.03
N SER A 48 -9.47 -5.52 -14.65
CA SER A 48 -10.93 -5.57 -14.52
C SER A 48 -11.68 -5.12 -15.78
N ALA A 49 -10.98 -4.96 -16.90
CA ALA A 49 -11.49 -4.42 -18.15
C ALA A 49 -12.84 -5.02 -18.58
N THR A 50 -12.99 -6.34 -18.49
CA THR A 50 -14.20 -7.08 -18.89
C THR A 50 -15.44 -6.75 -18.04
N LYS A 51 -15.24 -6.20 -16.84
CA LYS A 51 -16.28 -5.81 -15.90
C LYS A 51 -16.53 -4.30 -15.89
N GLN A 52 -15.77 -3.50 -16.63
CA GLN A 52 -15.93 -2.05 -16.70
C GLN A 52 -16.67 -1.59 -17.96
N THR A 53 -17.45 -0.52 -17.84
CA THR A 53 -17.99 0.24 -18.98
C THR A 53 -17.02 1.37 -19.38
N SER A 54 -17.11 1.87 -20.61
CA SER A 54 -16.31 3.02 -21.06
C SER A 54 -16.53 4.24 -20.17
N PHE A 55 -17.78 4.49 -19.75
CA PHE A 55 -18.11 5.54 -18.80
C PHE A 55 -17.35 5.36 -17.48
N SER A 56 -17.43 4.18 -16.85
CA SER A 56 -16.78 3.94 -15.55
C SER A 56 -15.26 4.08 -15.60
N ARG A 57 -14.62 3.70 -16.71
CA ARG A 57 -13.17 3.87 -16.90
C ARG A 57 -12.80 5.35 -17.00
N ILE A 58 -13.47 6.08 -17.89
CA ILE A 58 -13.18 7.50 -18.12
C ILE A 58 -13.46 8.29 -16.85
N PHE A 59 -14.61 8.05 -16.22
CA PHE A 59 -14.98 8.70 -14.97
C PHE A 59 -13.94 8.43 -13.88
N GLY A 60 -13.53 7.16 -13.69
CA GLY A 60 -12.53 6.80 -12.69
C GLY A 60 -11.19 7.52 -12.90
N TRP A 61 -10.70 7.59 -14.14
CA TRP A 61 -9.46 8.32 -14.47
C TRP A 61 -9.56 9.82 -14.20
N VAL A 62 -10.65 10.45 -14.66
CA VAL A 62 -10.88 11.88 -14.44
C VAL A 62 -11.01 12.19 -12.95
N TRP A 63 -11.76 11.38 -12.21
CA TRP A 63 -12.00 11.59 -10.79
C TRP A 63 -10.75 11.36 -9.94
N LEU A 64 -9.99 10.31 -10.24
CA LEU A 64 -8.71 10.05 -9.58
C LEU A 64 -7.73 11.20 -9.82
N SER A 65 -7.63 11.68 -11.06
CA SER A 65 -6.78 12.81 -11.42
C SER A 65 -7.19 14.09 -10.68
N ALA A 66 -8.50 14.38 -10.61
CA ALA A 66 -9.03 15.52 -9.86
C ALA A 66 -8.71 15.41 -8.36
N THR A 67 -8.84 14.20 -7.78
CA THR A 67 -8.48 13.92 -6.38
C THR A 67 -6.99 14.18 -6.13
N PHE A 68 -6.12 13.78 -7.06
CA PHE A 68 -4.67 13.99 -6.93
C PHE A 68 -4.26 15.44 -7.15
N ILE A 69 -4.93 16.17 -8.04
CA ILE A 69 -4.74 17.62 -8.19
C ILE A 69 -5.12 18.32 -6.87
N LEU A 70 -6.26 17.94 -6.28
CA LEU A 70 -6.68 18.48 -4.99
C LEU A 70 -5.67 18.18 -3.87
N LEU A 71 -5.16 16.95 -3.81
CA LEU A 71 -4.11 16.56 -2.86
C LEU A 71 -2.86 17.44 -2.98
N ILE A 72 -2.47 17.85 -4.19
CA ILE A 72 -1.32 18.74 -4.41
C ILE A 72 -1.62 20.16 -3.94
N LEU A 73 -2.82 20.68 -4.23
CA LEU A 73 -3.18 22.08 -4.02
C LEU A 73 -3.55 22.42 -2.57
N ASP A 74 -4.42 21.61 -1.96
CA ASP A 74 -5.02 21.89 -0.65
C ASP A 74 -4.34 21.12 0.47
N ARG A 75 -3.89 19.88 0.16
CA ARG A 75 -3.32 18.91 1.12
C ARG A 75 -4.23 18.57 2.31
N GLY A 76 -5.45 19.12 2.39
CA GLY A 76 -6.45 18.78 3.39
C GLY A 76 -6.94 17.34 3.22
N ALA A 77 -6.72 16.53 4.24
CA ALA A 77 -7.01 15.11 4.24
C ALA A 77 -8.51 14.84 4.13
N LEU A 78 -9.33 15.52 4.95
CA LEU A 78 -10.77 15.30 4.97
C LEU A 78 -11.44 15.67 3.65
N LEU A 79 -11.04 16.78 3.04
CA LEU A 79 -11.57 17.21 1.74
C LEU A 79 -11.13 16.23 0.64
N THR A 80 -9.84 15.88 0.59
CA THR A 80 -9.30 14.96 -0.42
C THR A 80 -9.95 13.57 -0.32
N ILE A 81 -10.05 13.01 0.89
CA ILE A 81 -10.69 11.71 1.13
C ILE A 81 -12.19 11.80 0.86
N GLY A 82 -12.85 12.89 1.26
CA GLY A 82 -14.27 13.12 0.97
C GLY A 82 -14.57 13.14 -0.53
N VAL A 83 -13.73 13.83 -1.32
CA VAL A 83 -13.82 13.84 -2.79
C VAL A 83 -13.57 12.45 -3.37
N LEU A 84 -12.55 11.73 -2.90
CA LEU A 84 -12.29 10.36 -3.34
C LEU A 84 -13.50 9.44 -3.09
N LEU A 85 -14.07 9.49 -1.88
CA LEU A 85 -15.22 8.69 -1.48
C LEU A 85 -16.47 9.06 -2.27
N ALA A 86 -16.69 10.35 -2.56
CA ALA A 86 -17.79 10.79 -3.41
C ALA A 86 -17.71 10.14 -4.80
N GLY A 87 -16.53 10.09 -5.42
CA GLY A 87 -16.34 9.39 -6.70
C GLY A 87 -16.62 7.90 -6.62
N CYS A 88 -16.20 7.26 -5.53
CA CYS A 88 -16.49 5.84 -5.29
C CYS A 88 -18.00 5.60 -5.17
N ILE A 89 -18.72 6.45 -4.42
CA ILE A 89 -20.18 6.36 -4.26
C ILE A 89 -20.90 6.56 -5.60
N ILE A 90 -20.48 7.53 -6.41
CA ILE A 90 -21.05 7.75 -7.75
C ILE A 90 -20.84 6.52 -8.65
N LEU A 91 -19.64 5.93 -8.65
CA LEU A 91 -19.37 4.70 -9.40
C LEU A 91 -20.21 3.52 -8.92
N LEU A 92 -20.39 3.36 -7.60
CA LEU A 92 -21.26 2.33 -7.04
C LEU A 92 -22.73 2.55 -7.42
N ALA A 93 -23.24 3.78 -7.32
CA ALA A 93 -24.61 4.12 -7.66
C ALA A 93 -24.92 3.89 -9.15
N THR A 94 -24.00 4.29 -10.03
CA THR A 94 -24.16 4.12 -11.49
C THR A 94 -24.01 2.67 -11.96
N GLN A 95 -23.32 1.82 -11.19
CA GLN A 95 -23.11 0.40 -11.52
C GLN A 95 -23.91 -0.56 -10.62
N TRP A 96 -24.85 -0.06 -9.82
CA TRP A 96 -25.61 -0.90 -8.88
C TRP A 96 -26.37 -2.03 -9.59
N LYS A 97 -26.95 -1.74 -10.76
CA LYS A 97 -27.68 -2.73 -11.58
C LYS A 97 -26.78 -3.77 -12.24
N THR A 98 -25.51 -3.46 -12.48
CA THR A 98 -24.58 -4.39 -13.11
C THR A 98 -23.88 -5.28 -12.08
N GLY A 99 -23.91 -4.92 -10.79
CA GLY A 99 -23.33 -5.70 -9.69
C GLY A 99 -21.80 -5.73 -9.70
N ARG A 100 -21.16 -4.78 -10.40
CA ARG A 100 -19.72 -4.85 -10.74
C ARG A 100 -18.89 -3.82 -9.99
N GLY A 101 -18.98 -3.69 -8.66
CA GLY A 101 -18.28 -2.66 -7.85
C GLY A 101 -16.76 -2.50 -8.03
N TRP A 102 -16.14 -3.26 -8.93
CA TRP A 102 -14.75 -3.19 -9.38
C TRP A 102 -14.22 -1.80 -9.76
N PRO A 103 -14.91 -0.93 -10.53
CA PRO A 103 -14.40 0.41 -10.79
C PRO A 103 -14.26 1.25 -9.52
N ALA A 104 -15.26 1.20 -8.63
CA ALA A 104 -15.22 1.91 -7.36
C ALA A 104 -14.14 1.35 -6.43
N ALA A 105 -14.00 0.03 -6.37
CA ALA A 105 -12.95 -0.63 -5.60
C ALA A 105 -11.54 -0.26 -6.11
N GLY A 106 -11.35 -0.18 -7.43
CA GLY A 106 -10.10 0.27 -8.02
C GLY A 106 -9.79 1.73 -7.75
N LEU A 107 -10.79 2.60 -7.87
CA LEU A 107 -10.68 4.02 -7.55
C LEU A 107 -10.29 4.21 -6.08
N PHE A 108 -10.99 3.53 -5.16
CA PHE A 108 -10.70 3.58 -3.74
C PHE A 108 -9.30 3.02 -3.44
N TYR A 109 -8.98 1.83 -3.94
CA TYR A 109 -7.71 1.17 -3.66
C TYR A 109 -6.52 2.01 -4.15
N ALA A 110 -6.53 2.46 -5.40
CA ALA A 110 -5.45 3.28 -5.94
C ALA A 110 -5.39 4.69 -5.32
N GLY A 111 -6.54 5.35 -5.18
CA GLY A 111 -6.63 6.70 -4.65
C GLY A 111 -6.23 6.76 -3.17
N PHE A 112 -6.80 5.89 -2.34
CA PHE A 112 -6.53 5.89 -0.91
C PHE A 112 -5.09 5.47 -0.60
N SER A 113 -4.49 4.58 -1.41
CA SER A 113 -3.08 4.22 -1.28
C SER A 113 -2.15 5.41 -1.50
N ALA A 114 -2.37 6.20 -2.55
CA ALA A 114 -1.56 7.39 -2.83
C ALA A 114 -1.78 8.51 -1.80
N VAL A 115 -3.04 8.74 -1.40
CA VAL A 115 -3.40 9.75 -0.40
C VAL A 115 -2.79 9.39 0.96
N SER A 116 -2.93 8.15 1.42
CA SER A 116 -2.37 7.70 2.71
C SER A 116 -0.84 7.82 2.74
N LEU A 117 -0.14 7.36 1.70
CA LEU A 117 1.32 7.52 1.61
C LEU A 117 1.74 8.98 1.64
N SER A 118 1.11 9.83 0.83
CA SER A 118 1.44 11.25 0.76
C SER A 118 1.23 11.96 2.10
N LEU A 119 0.09 11.73 2.76
CA LEU A 119 -0.24 12.36 4.05
C LEU A 119 0.61 11.80 5.20
N LEU A 120 0.95 10.51 5.17
CA LEU A 120 1.88 9.93 6.16
C LEU A 120 3.26 10.57 6.09
N ARG A 121 3.78 10.80 4.88
CA ARG A 121 5.07 11.44 4.74
C ARG A 121 5.01 12.93 5.09
N GLY A 122 3.99 13.63 4.65
CA GLY A 122 3.78 15.07 4.88
C GLY A 122 5.04 15.93 4.72
N ASP A 123 5.00 17.13 5.32
CA ASP A 123 6.18 18.00 5.50
C ASP A 123 6.73 17.94 6.93
N GLU A 124 6.07 17.19 7.80
CA GLU A 124 6.33 17.19 9.24
C GLU A 124 7.59 16.38 9.62
N PRO A 125 8.26 16.73 10.74
CA PRO A 125 9.53 16.13 11.15
C PRO A 125 9.50 14.60 11.27
N PHE A 126 8.36 14.04 11.67
CA PHE A 126 8.20 12.60 11.91
C PHE A 126 7.62 11.84 10.71
N GLY A 127 7.22 12.54 9.64
CA GLY A 127 6.70 11.87 8.46
C GLY A 127 7.75 11.00 7.76
N PHE A 128 9.03 11.41 7.80
CA PHE A 128 10.14 10.54 7.37
C PHE A 128 10.20 9.25 8.20
N THR A 129 10.17 9.38 9.53
CA THR A 129 10.19 8.25 10.46
C THR A 129 9.00 7.33 10.26
N ALA A 130 7.80 7.86 10.02
CA ALA A 130 6.60 7.07 9.78
C ALA A 130 6.75 6.18 8.53
N ILE A 131 7.31 6.71 7.44
CA ILE A 131 7.57 5.93 6.22
C ILE A 131 8.70 4.91 6.44
N CYS A 132 9.78 5.28 7.15
CA CYS A 132 10.84 4.33 7.51
C CYS A 132 10.33 3.19 8.38
N PHE A 133 9.46 3.49 9.36
CA PHE A 133 8.80 2.51 10.20
C PHE A 133 7.92 1.58 9.37
N LEU A 134 7.11 2.14 8.48
CA LEU A 134 6.29 1.37 7.53
C LEU A 134 7.15 0.42 6.67
N PHE A 135 8.23 0.92 6.06
CA PHE A 135 9.14 0.09 5.27
C PHE A 135 9.80 -1.01 6.11
N ALA A 136 10.29 -0.69 7.31
CA ALA A 136 10.91 -1.68 8.17
C ALA A 136 9.93 -2.80 8.53
N VAL A 137 8.69 -2.47 8.88
CA VAL A 137 7.64 -3.44 9.21
C VAL A 137 7.30 -4.31 8.00
N VAL A 138 7.01 -3.71 6.84
CA VAL A 138 6.56 -4.45 5.66
C VAL A 138 7.69 -5.28 5.05
N TRP A 139 8.88 -4.70 4.87
CA TRP A 139 9.99 -5.42 4.24
C TRP A 139 10.52 -6.55 5.13
N SER A 140 10.58 -6.34 6.45
CA SER A 140 10.95 -7.43 7.36
C SER A 140 9.89 -8.53 7.39
N THR A 141 8.59 -8.17 7.32
CA THR A 141 7.50 -9.15 7.17
C THR A 141 7.73 -10.03 5.95
N ASP A 142 7.93 -9.43 4.78
CA ASP A 142 8.06 -10.18 3.52
C ASP A 142 9.29 -11.08 3.49
N ILE A 143 10.44 -10.53 3.91
CA ILE A 143 11.71 -11.26 3.96
C ILE A 143 11.60 -12.44 4.92
N ALA A 144 11.16 -12.21 6.16
CA ALA A 144 11.07 -13.26 7.15
C ALA A 144 9.95 -14.27 6.83
N ALA A 145 8.84 -13.83 6.25
CA ALA A 145 7.78 -14.74 5.83
C ALA A 145 8.25 -15.68 4.70
N TYR A 146 9.03 -15.16 3.75
CA TYR A 146 9.63 -15.97 2.70
C TYR A 146 10.59 -17.02 3.27
N PHE A 147 11.55 -16.61 4.10
CA PHE A 147 12.57 -17.53 4.62
C PHE A 147 11.99 -18.54 5.60
N ASN A 148 11.17 -18.11 6.57
CA ASN A 148 10.54 -19.02 7.53
C ASN A 148 9.54 -19.94 6.84
N GLY A 149 8.77 -19.44 5.88
CA GLY A 149 7.82 -20.26 5.13
C GLY A 149 8.48 -21.36 4.31
N ARG A 150 9.67 -21.09 3.75
CA ARG A 150 10.47 -22.10 3.03
C ARG A 150 11.20 -23.08 3.96
N ALA A 151 11.77 -22.58 5.05
CA ALA A 151 12.60 -23.39 5.94
C ALA A 151 11.76 -24.30 6.85
N LEU A 152 10.67 -23.77 7.43
CA LEU A 152 9.83 -24.49 8.38
C LEU A 152 8.64 -25.19 7.69
N GLY A 153 8.14 -24.66 6.58
CA GLY A 153 7.00 -25.24 5.87
C GLY A 153 5.72 -25.28 6.71
N GLY A 154 4.89 -26.30 6.54
CA GLY A 154 3.67 -26.49 7.34
C GLY A 154 2.36 -26.04 6.66
N PRO A 155 1.28 -25.86 7.43
CA PRO A 155 -0.06 -25.61 6.89
C PRO A 155 -0.12 -24.35 6.02
N LYS A 156 -0.81 -24.46 4.89
CA LYS A 156 -0.99 -23.36 3.94
C LYS A 156 -1.97 -22.33 4.49
N LEU A 157 -1.62 -21.05 4.37
CA LEU A 157 -2.42 -19.94 4.87
C LEU A 157 -3.67 -19.73 4.00
N ALA A 158 -3.50 -19.73 2.67
CA ALA A 158 -4.57 -19.47 1.72
C ALA A 158 -4.48 -20.37 0.48
N PRO A 159 -4.81 -21.68 0.59
CA PRO A 159 -4.56 -22.66 -0.46
C PRO A 159 -5.19 -22.33 -1.83
N ARG A 160 -6.37 -21.70 -1.81
CA ARG A 160 -7.17 -21.45 -3.02
C ARG A 160 -6.60 -20.37 -3.94
N PHE A 161 -5.96 -19.34 -3.38
CA PHE A 161 -5.50 -18.17 -4.15
C PHE A 161 -4.01 -17.84 -3.97
N SER A 162 -3.38 -18.30 -2.88
CA SER A 162 -1.93 -18.17 -2.63
C SER A 162 -1.33 -19.46 -2.04
N PRO A 163 -1.08 -20.48 -2.88
CA PRO A 163 -0.67 -21.83 -2.43
C PRO A 163 0.73 -21.88 -1.83
N ASN A 164 1.54 -20.83 -2.00
CA ASN A 164 2.91 -20.78 -1.51
C ASN A 164 3.02 -20.23 -0.09
N LYS A 165 2.00 -19.53 0.43
CA LYS A 165 2.03 -18.94 1.77
C LYS A 165 1.71 -19.97 2.86
N THR A 166 2.47 -19.94 3.95
CA THR A 166 2.33 -20.84 5.12
C THR A 166 2.08 -20.04 6.40
N TRP A 167 1.46 -20.67 7.39
CA TRP A 167 1.28 -20.09 8.72
C TRP A 167 2.61 -19.83 9.45
N SER A 168 3.59 -20.72 9.26
CA SER A 168 4.96 -20.52 9.80
C SER A 168 5.62 -19.26 9.24
N GLY A 169 5.45 -19.00 7.94
CA GLY A 169 5.90 -17.78 7.29
C GLY A 169 5.18 -16.56 7.85
N ALA A 170 3.85 -16.63 7.97
CA ALA A 170 3.05 -15.51 8.50
C ALA A 170 3.48 -15.10 9.92
N LEU A 171 3.66 -16.08 10.81
CA LEU A 171 4.09 -15.85 12.20
C LEU A 171 5.55 -15.37 12.28
N GLY A 172 6.45 -15.95 11.49
CA GLY A 172 7.84 -15.50 11.43
C GLY A 172 7.97 -14.08 10.86
N GLY A 173 7.16 -13.76 9.85
CA GLY A 173 7.01 -12.41 9.30
C GLY A 173 6.54 -11.41 10.36
N ALA A 174 5.48 -11.74 11.10
CA ALA A 174 4.95 -10.90 12.16
C ALA A 174 5.97 -10.65 13.29
N ALA A 175 6.70 -11.67 13.71
CA ALA A 175 7.75 -11.53 14.72
C ALA A 175 8.88 -10.60 14.25
N ALA A 176 9.33 -10.75 12.99
CA ALA A 176 10.35 -9.88 12.40
C ALA A 176 9.85 -8.44 12.23
N ALA A 177 8.58 -8.26 11.88
CA ALA A 177 7.93 -6.96 11.76
C ALA A 177 7.93 -6.19 13.09
N VAL A 178 7.59 -6.88 14.18
CA VAL A 178 7.65 -6.31 15.54
C VAL A 178 9.08 -5.91 15.88
N ALA A 179 10.06 -6.79 15.65
CA ALA A 179 11.47 -6.48 15.91
C ALA A 179 11.98 -5.29 15.08
N GLY A 180 11.65 -5.25 13.79
CA GLY A 180 12.04 -4.15 12.88
C GLY A 180 11.36 -2.83 13.24
N GLY A 181 10.07 -2.87 13.60
CA GLY A 181 9.32 -1.71 14.06
C GLY A 181 9.89 -1.14 15.37
N ILE A 182 10.19 -1.99 16.35
CA ILE A 182 10.86 -1.58 17.60
C ILE A 182 12.21 -0.94 17.29
N LEU A 183 13.01 -1.54 16.41
CA LEU A 183 14.32 -1.02 16.04
C LEU A 183 14.21 0.40 15.48
N VAL A 184 13.34 0.64 14.48
CA VAL A 184 13.18 1.98 13.90
C VAL A 184 12.61 2.96 14.92
N ALA A 185 11.60 2.56 15.70
CA ALA A 185 11.02 3.43 16.71
C ALA A 185 12.03 3.81 17.79
N SER A 186 12.94 2.91 18.19
CA SER A 186 13.96 3.18 19.20
C SER A 186 14.99 4.25 18.80
N LEU A 187 15.08 4.56 17.50
CA LEU A 187 15.96 5.61 16.98
C LEU A 187 15.34 7.01 17.11
N VAL A 188 14.03 7.10 17.36
CA VAL A 188 13.28 8.36 17.24
C VAL A 188 12.32 8.62 18.41
N ALA A 189 11.76 7.59 19.03
CA ALA A 189 10.83 7.66 20.15
C ALA A 189 11.48 7.22 21.47
N ALA A 190 10.91 7.66 22.59
CA ALA A 190 11.37 7.26 23.91
C ALA A 190 11.19 5.73 24.09
N PRO A 191 12.19 5.03 24.64
CA PRO A 191 12.07 3.59 24.87
C PRO A 191 10.97 3.30 25.91
N GLY A 192 10.05 2.38 25.60
CA GLY A 192 9.09 1.83 26.56
C GLY A 192 7.61 1.82 26.16
N SER A 193 7.24 2.41 25.02
CA SER A 193 5.82 2.36 24.58
C SER A 193 5.42 0.98 24.09
N TRP A 194 4.41 0.39 24.74
CA TRP A 194 3.80 -0.88 24.32
C TRP A 194 2.99 -0.77 23.02
N ILE A 195 2.75 0.45 22.53
CA ILE A 195 1.92 0.69 21.35
C ILE A 195 2.71 0.45 20.05
N VAL A 196 4.01 0.72 20.05
CA VAL A 196 4.90 0.44 18.91
C VAL A 196 4.86 -1.04 18.48
N PRO A 197 5.11 -2.04 19.36
CA PRO A 197 5.05 -3.44 18.95
C PRO A 197 3.65 -3.89 18.53
N LEU A 198 2.59 -3.36 19.17
CA LEU A 198 1.22 -3.66 18.77
C LEU A 198 0.91 -3.12 17.36
N LEU A 199 1.31 -1.88 17.07
CA LEU A 199 1.12 -1.26 15.76
C LEU A 199 1.91 -2.01 14.69
N ALA A 200 3.17 -2.36 14.94
CA ALA A 200 3.99 -3.15 14.01
C ALA A 200 3.36 -4.52 13.71
N LEU A 201 2.81 -5.19 14.73
CA LEU A 201 2.09 -6.45 14.57
C LEU A 201 0.84 -6.29 13.69
N LEU A 202 0.02 -5.28 13.96
CA LEU A 202 -1.20 -5.01 13.18
C LEU A 202 -0.89 -4.67 11.73
N LEU A 203 0.12 -3.84 11.49
CA LEU A 203 0.59 -3.50 10.15
C LEU A 203 1.10 -4.72 9.39
N SER A 204 1.85 -5.62 10.05
CA SER A 204 2.28 -6.88 9.43
C SER A 204 1.11 -7.77 9.02
N ILE A 205 0.12 -7.91 9.90
CA ILE A 205 -1.09 -8.71 9.60
C ILE A 205 -1.84 -8.10 8.41
N VAL A 206 -2.08 -6.79 8.43
CA VAL A 206 -2.78 -6.10 7.33
C VAL A 206 -1.98 -6.14 6.03
N SER A 207 -0.65 -6.04 6.09
CA SER A 207 0.23 -6.20 4.94
C SER A 207 0.06 -7.58 4.28
N GLN A 208 0.09 -8.64 5.08
CA GLN A 208 -0.13 -10.00 4.59
C GLN A 208 -1.54 -10.22 4.04
N ILE A 209 -2.56 -9.63 4.67
CA ILE A 209 -3.94 -9.63 4.17
C ILE A 209 -4.04 -8.88 2.84
N GLY A 210 -3.35 -7.76 2.69
CA GLY A 210 -3.30 -6.97 1.45
C GLY A 210 -2.81 -7.80 0.27
N ASP A 211 -1.67 -8.46 0.40
CA ASP A 211 -1.13 -9.35 -0.64
C ASP A 211 -2.09 -10.53 -0.94
N LEU A 212 -2.71 -11.10 0.10
CA LEU A 212 -3.75 -12.12 -0.09
C LEU A 212 -4.99 -11.60 -0.84
N ALA A 213 -5.44 -10.39 -0.52
CA ALA A 213 -6.57 -9.73 -1.17
C ALA A 213 -6.26 -9.44 -2.64
N GLU A 214 -5.07 -8.94 -2.94
CA GLU A 214 -4.64 -8.74 -4.33
C GLU A 214 -4.55 -10.07 -5.08
N SER A 215 -3.92 -11.07 -4.47
CA SER A 215 -3.87 -12.43 -5.03
C SER A 215 -5.29 -12.94 -5.36
N TRP A 216 -6.26 -12.70 -4.49
CA TRP A 216 -7.67 -13.02 -4.73
C TRP A 216 -8.27 -12.23 -5.90
N VAL A 217 -8.06 -10.90 -5.97
CA VAL A 217 -8.51 -10.05 -7.09
C VAL A 217 -7.99 -10.59 -8.42
N LYS A 218 -6.69 -10.90 -8.51
CA LYS A 218 -6.07 -11.47 -9.72
C LYS A 218 -6.78 -12.76 -10.17
N ARG A 219 -7.17 -13.63 -9.23
CA ARG A 219 -7.92 -14.87 -9.55
C ARG A 219 -9.34 -14.62 -10.03
N GLN A 220 -10.02 -13.58 -9.57
CA GLN A 220 -11.36 -13.22 -10.06
C GLN A 220 -11.37 -12.88 -11.56
N PHE A 221 -10.23 -12.44 -12.08
CA PHE A 221 -10.04 -12.09 -13.50
C PHE A 221 -9.22 -13.12 -14.29
N GLY A 222 -8.95 -14.30 -13.71
CA GLY A 222 -8.18 -15.35 -14.36
C GLY A 222 -6.71 -14.99 -14.60
N ALA A 223 -6.21 -13.93 -13.97
CA ALA A 223 -4.83 -13.48 -14.10
C ALA A 223 -3.93 -14.08 -13.01
N LYS A 224 -2.63 -14.02 -13.25
CA LYS A 224 -1.60 -14.38 -12.26
C LYS A 224 -0.79 -13.16 -11.79
N ASP A 225 -0.40 -12.33 -12.73
CA ASP A 225 0.32 -11.08 -12.50
C ASP A 225 -0.65 -9.91 -12.79
N SER A 226 -0.50 -8.79 -12.07
CA SER A 226 -1.40 -7.63 -12.22
C SER A 226 -1.14 -6.85 -13.50
N GLY A 227 0.10 -6.87 -14.00
CA GLY A 227 0.54 -6.09 -15.15
C GLY A 227 1.96 -6.41 -15.59
N ARG A 228 2.49 -5.57 -16.49
CA ARG A 228 3.86 -5.67 -17.02
C ARG A 228 4.59 -4.33 -17.02
N LEU A 229 4.13 -3.36 -16.21
CA LEU A 229 4.68 -2.01 -16.17
C LEU A 229 6.14 -1.99 -15.71
N LEU A 230 6.56 -2.92 -14.84
CA LEU A 230 7.92 -2.99 -14.32
C LEU A 230 8.73 -4.06 -15.07
N PRO A 231 9.76 -3.66 -15.85
CA PRO A 231 10.60 -4.60 -16.59
C PRO A 231 11.21 -5.65 -15.66
N GLY A 232 10.96 -6.92 -15.97
CA GLY A 232 11.43 -8.07 -15.20
C GLY A 232 10.68 -8.34 -13.89
N HIS A 233 9.79 -7.44 -13.44
CA HIS A 233 9.12 -7.49 -12.12
C HIS A 233 7.60 -7.64 -12.15
N GLY A 234 6.96 -7.59 -13.31
CA GLY A 234 5.50 -7.70 -13.39
C GLY A 234 4.84 -6.34 -13.19
N GLY A 235 3.76 -6.28 -12.42
CA GLY A 235 3.05 -5.03 -12.19
C GLY A 235 3.51 -4.27 -10.96
N VAL A 236 3.08 -3.00 -10.85
CA VAL A 236 3.24 -2.16 -9.67
C VAL A 236 2.38 -2.67 -8.52
N LEU A 237 1.13 -3.09 -8.81
CA LEU A 237 0.24 -3.68 -7.81
C LEU A 237 0.92 -4.87 -7.10
N ASP A 238 1.52 -5.78 -7.88
CA ASP A 238 2.26 -6.96 -7.37
C ASP A 238 3.44 -6.63 -6.43
N ARG A 239 3.87 -5.36 -6.34
CA ARG A 239 5.04 -4.93 -5.57
C ARG A 239 4.71 -4.05 -4.37
N VAL A 240 3.54 -3.43 -4.38
CA VAL A 240 3.14 -2.50 -3.32
C VAL A 240 1.92 -2.99 -2.55
N ASP A 241 1.35 -4.15 -2.88
CA ASP A 241 0.13 -4.71 -2.28
C ASP A 241 0.12 -4.73 -0.75
N GLY A 242 1.12 -5.36 -0.14
CA GLY A 242 1.27 -5.39 1.31
C GLY A 242 1.65 -4.03 1.89
N LEU A 243 2.39 -3.20 1.13
CA LEU A 243 2.83 -1.88 1.57
C LEU A 243 1.66 -0.91 1.67
N VAL A 244 0.81 -0.83 0.65
CA VAL A 244 -0.29 0.14 0.59
C VAL A 244 -1.41 -0.22 1.57
N ALA A 245 -1.65 -1.51 1.81
CA ALA A 245 -2.59 -1.95 2.84
C ALA A 245 -2.10 -1.54 4.23
N ALA A 246 -0.81 -1.72 4.52
CA ALA A 246 -0.22 -1.26 5.78
C ALA A 246 -0.20 0.27 5.87
N ALA A 247 0.12 0.98 4.79
CA ALA A 247 0.10 2.45 4.75
C ALA A 247 -1.31 3.00 5.04
N ALA A 248 -2.34 2.42 4.44
CA ALA A 248 -3.73 2.74 4.69
C ALA A 248 -4.08 2.59 6.18
N LEU A 249 -3.68 1.48 6.81
CA LEU A 249 -3.92 1.27 8.24
C LEU A 249 -3.15 2.27 9.11
N LEU A 250 -1.87 2.48 8.83
CA LEU A 250 -1.03 3.42 9.58
C LEU A 250 -1.59 4.85 9.48
N TYR A 251 -2.03 5.25 8.28
CA TYR A 251 -2.71 6.53 8.06
C TYR A 251 -3.98 6.63 8.90
N LEU A 252 -4.87 5.64 8.85
CA LEU A 252 -6.12 5.66 9.62
C LEU A 252 -5.87 5.73 11.12
N PHE A 253 -4.92 4.95 11.62
CA PHE A 253 -4.56 4.96 13.03
C PHE A 253 -4.01 6.32 13.45
N GLY A 254 -3.13 6.91 12.64
CA GLY A 254 -2.59 8.25 12.83
C GLY A 254 -3.65 9.34 12.78
N ALA A 255 -4.54 9.30 11.80
CA ALA A 255 -5.62 10.27 11.62
C ALA A 255 -6.64 10.26 12.78
N ILE A 256 -6.88 9.10 13.40
CA ILE A 256 -7.82 8.95 14.53
C ILE A 256 -7.20 9.40 15.85
N ILE A 257 -5.92 9.09 16.08
CA ILE A 257 -5.26 9.33 17.38
C ILE A 257 -4.63 10.72 17.44
N ALA A 258 -4.02 11.16 16.35
CA ALA A 258 -3.46 12.50 16.20
C ALA A 258 -4.46 13.37 15.42
N GLU A 259 -4.16 13.68 14.17
CA GLU A 259 -5.03 14.49 13.32
C GLU A 259 -4.98 14.00 11.86
N PRO A 260 -6.08 14.12 11.08
CA PRO A 260 -6.13 13.63 9.70
C PRO A 260 -5.09 14.21 8.74
N ASP A 261 -4.72 15.47 8.94
CA ASP A 261 -3.75 16.20 8.11
C ASP A 261 -2.30 15.91 8.53
N VAL A 262 -2.10 15.49 9.78
CA VAL A 262 -0.78 15.17 10.35
C VAL A 262 -0.79 13.80 11.03
N PRO A 263 -1.03 12.71 10.27
CA PRO A 263 -1.18 11.36 10.84
C PRO A 263 0.12 10.83 11.45
N SER A 264 1.29 11.33 11.01
CA SER A 264 2.59 10.95 11.56
C SER A 264 2.84 11.49 12.98
N ALA A 265 2.03 12.43 13.46
CA ALA A 265 2.12 12.91 14.84
C ALA A 265 1.73 11.84 15.88
N ILE A 266 1.19 10.70 15.46
CA ILE A 266 0.95 9.55 16.35
C ILE A 266 2.22 9.08 17.08
N PHE A 267 3.40 9.29 16.49
CA PHE A 267 4.66 8.98 17.14
C PHE A 267 5.00 9.94 18.30
N PHE A 268 4.31 11.08 18.45
CA PHE A 268 4.36 11.92 19.66
C PHE A 268 3.48 11.40 20.80
N SER A 269 2.46 10.60 20.48
CA SER A 269 1.50 10.09 21.47
C SER A 269 2.03 8.91 22.28
N PHE A 270 3.28 8.48 22.03
CA PHE A 270 3.89 7.26 22.55
C PHE A 270 5.19 7.52 23.31
#